data_AF-A0ABD5Z7S3-F1
#
_entry.id   AF-A0ABD5Z7S3-F1
#
_cell.length_a   1.000
_cell.length_b   1.000
_cell.length_c   1.000
_cell.angle_alpha   90.00
_cell.angle_beta   90.00
_cell.angle_gamma   90.00
#
_symmetry.space_group_name_H-M   'P 1'
#
loop_
_entity.id
_entity.type
_entity.pdbx_description
1 polymer ?
#
loop_
_entity_poly.entity_id
_entity_poly.type
_entity_poly.pdbx_seq_one_letter_code
_entity_poly.pdbx_strand_id
1 'polypeptide(L)' 'MSVDESSDECTYCGSDVTRHDPVYVAEDAADGGRVDVGQFCNYACLVQYVEEEGLTEGACCTVDLG' A
#
# COMPACT_ATOMS: atom_id res chain seq x y z
N MET A 1 10.89 6.35 26.16
CA MET A 1 10.01 6.88 25.11
C MET A 1 10.40 6.12 23.87
N SER A 2 9.63 5.09 23.52
CA SER A 2 9.83 4.36 22.27
C SER A 2 8.87 4.99 21.28
N VAL A 3 9.41 5.76 20.34
CA VAL A 3 8.66 6.12 19.17
C VAL A 3 8.72 4.91 18.25
N ASP A 4 7.61 4.17 18.19
CA ASP A 4 7.30 3.37 17.01
C ASP A 4 7.07 4.38 15.87
N GLU A 5 8.17 4.81 15.27
CA GLU A 5 8.17 5.71 14.11
C GLU A 5 7.58 4.89 12.96
N SER A 6 6.28 5.06 12.74
CA SER A 6 5.64 4.67 11.48
C SER A 6 6.44 5.36 10.38
N SER A 7 7.29 4.60 9.69
CA SER A 7 8.16 5.17 8.67
C SER A 7 7.29 5.81 7.60
N ASP A 8 7.37 7.13 7.45
CA ASP A 8 6.71 7.90 6.38
C ASP A 8 7.40 7.68 5.01
N GLU A 9 8.23 6.66 4.86
CA GLU A 9 8.92 6.34 3.60
C GLU A 9 7.99 5.61 2.62
N CYS A 10 8.01 6.06 1.36
CA CYS A 10 7.31 5.42 0.26
C CYS A 10 7.85 4.01 0.05
N THR A 11 6.97 3.00 0.08
CA THR A 11 7.30 1.60 -0.16
C THR A 11 8.02 1.39 -1.49
N TYR A 12 7.72 2.21 -2.49
CA TYR A 12 8.35 2.13 -3.81
C TYR A 12 9.71 2.86 -3.90
N CYS A 13 9.73 4.16 -3.61
CA CYS A 13 10.88 5.02 -3.92
C CYS A 13 11.68 5.48 -2.70
N GLY A 14 11.27 5.11 -1.48
CA GLY A 14 11.91 5.50 -0.21
C GLY A 14 11.80 6.98 0.14
N SER A 15 11.07 7.78 -0.64
CA SER A 15 10.86 9.21 -0.35
C SER A 15 9.80 9.40 0.73
N ASP A 16 9.91 10.49 1.48
CA ASP A 16 8.91 10.88 2.48
C ASP A 16 7.54 11.17 1.82
N VAL A 17 6.52 10.40 2.17
CA VAL A 17 5.19 10.45 1.55
C VAL A 17 4.41 11.70 1.95
N THR A 18 4.71 12.30 3.10
CA THR A 18 4.01 13.49 3.62
C THR A 18 4.26 14.74 2.78
N ARG A 19 5.30 14.72 1.94
CA ARG A 19 5.62 15.80 0.98
C ARG A 19 4.79 15.77 -0.30
N HIS A 20 3.89 14.81 -0.43
CA HIS A 20 3.12 14.56 -1.65
C HIS A 20 1.62 14.37 -1.31
N ASP A 21 0.89 13.67 -2.19
CA ASP A 21 -0.52 13.28 -1.99
C ASP A 21 -0.58 11.77 -1.73
N PRO A 22 -0.29 11.33 -0.48
CA PRO A 22 0.02 9.94 -0.20
C PRO A 22 -1.19 9.02 -0.39
N VAL A 23 -0.90 7.80 -0.85
CA VAL A 23 -1.87 6.70 -0.93
C VAL A 23 -1.43 5.61 0.03
N TYR A 24 -2.31 5.26 0.98
CA TYR A 24 -2.08 4.20 1.97
C TYR A 24 -2.92 2.97 1.63
N VAL A 25 -2.27 1.83 1.51
CA VAL A 25 -2.88 0.53 1.20
C VAL A 25 -2.81 -0.35 2.43
N ALA A 26 -3.93 -0.94 2.79
CA ALA A 26 -3.99 -1.87 3.91
C ALA A 26 -5.03 -2.95 3.62
N GLU A 27 -4.72 -4.16 4.06
CA GLU A 27 -5.49 -5.38 3.83
C GLU A 27 -6.24 -5.80 5.09
N ASP A 28 -7.30 -6.59 4.93
CA ASP A 28 -8.00 -7.18 6.07
C ASP A 28 -7.13 -8.28 6.71
N ALA A 29 -6.93 -8.18 8.02
CA ALA A 29 -6.30 -9.20 8.82
C ALA A 29 -7.25 -10.38 9.02
N ALA A 30 -6.70 -11.59 9.21
CA ALA A 30 -7.49 -12.77 9.56
C ALA A 30 -8.33 -12.58 10.83
N ASP A 31 -7.87 -11.72 11.75
CA ASP A 31 -8.54 -11.38 13.00
C ASP A 31 -9.60 -10.26 12.87
N GLY A 32 -9.92 -9.83 11.64
CA GLY A 32 -10.89 -8.76 11.35
C GLY A 32 -10.36 -7.35 11.60
N GLY A 33 -9.05 -7.20 11.80
CA GLY A 33 -8.35 -5.91 11.81
C GLY A 33 -7.96 -5.46 10.40
N ARG A 34 -7.27 -4.32 10.29
CA ARG A 34 -6.66 -3.85 9.05
C ARG A 34 -5.15 -3.77 9.26
N VAL A 35 -4.37 -4.28 8.30
CA VAL A 35 -2.90 -4.27 8.34
C VAL A 35 -2.40 -3.41 7.21
N ASP A 36 -1.64 -2.35 7.53
CA ASP A 36 -0.99 -1.52 6.53
C ASP A 36 0.05 -2.34 5.77
N VAL A 37 -0.10 -2.41 4.45
CA VAL A 37 0.77 -3.22 3.57
C VAL A 37 1.59 -2.37 2.61
N GLY A 38 1.27 -1.09 2.47
CA GLY A 38 2.06 -0.18 1.67
C GLY A 38 1.62 1.27 1.76
N GLN A 39 2.56 2.16 1.51
CA GLN A 39 2.32 3.59 1.45
C GLN A 39 3.14 4.20 0.31
N PHE A 40 2.53 5.11 -0.44
CA PHE A 40 3.10 5.59 -1.69
C PHE A 40 2.96 7.10 -1.78
N CYS A 41 3.96 7.79 -2.36
CA CYS A 41 3.92 9.24 -2.53
C CYS A 41 2.67 9.71 -3.29
N ASN A 42 2.18 8.90 -4.23
CA ASN A 42 0.96 9.10 -5.01
C ASN A 42 0.69 7.84 -5.86
N TYR A 43 -0.34 7.90 -6.71
CA TYR A 43 -0.69 6.82 -7.63
C TYR A 43 0.43 6.38 -8.58
N ALA A 44 1.36 7.25 -8.99
CA ALA A 44 2.45 6.85 -9.87
C ALA A 44 3.40 5.85 -9.20
N CYS A 45 3.75 6.08 -7.93
CA CYS A 45 4.58 5.15 -7.16
C CYS A 45 3.85 3.83 -6.87
N LEU A 46 2.55 3.88 -6.58
CA LEU A 46 1.75 2.68 -6.39
C LEU A 46 1.69 1.83 -7.66
N VAL A 47 1.41 2.45 -8.81
CA VAL A 47 1.29 1.74 -10.09
C VAL A 47 2.60 1.08 -10.48
N GLN A 48 3.74 1.80 -10.38
CA GLN A 48 5.05 1.22 -10.68
C GLN A 48 5.36 0.02 -9.76
N TYR A 49 5.12 0.16 -8.45
CA TYR A 49 5.29 -0.94 -7.51
C TYR A 49 4.43 -2.17 -7.87
N VAL A 50 3.14 -1.96 -8.16
CA VAL A 50 2.20 -3.02 -8.54
C VAL A 50 2.63 -3.73 -9.83
N GLU A 51 3.10 -2.97 -10.82
CA GLU A 51 3.57 -3.51 -12.10
C GLU A 51 4.89 -4.28 -11.95
N GLU A 52 5.88 -3.74 -11.23
CA GLU A 52 7.20 -4.36 -11.06
C GLU A 52 7.14 -5.62 -10.21
N GLU A 53 6.29 -5.65 -9.18
CA GLU A 53 6.12 -6.80 -8.30
C GLU A 53 5.08 -7.82 -8.83
N GLY A 54 4.44 -7.53 -9.97
CA GLY A 54 3.46 -8.45 -10.58
C GLY A 54 2.18 -8.62 -9.75
N LEU A 55 1.81 -7.67 -8.90
CA LEU A 55 0.72 -7.81 -7.92
C LEU A 55 -0.69 -7.90 -8.54
N THR A 56 -0.82 -7.59 -9.83
CA THR A 56 -2.06 -7.79 -10.57
C THR A 56 -2.25 -9.23 -11.07
N GLU A 57 -1.20 -10.05 -11.09
CA GLU A 57 -1.26 -11.39 -11.64
C GLU A 57 -2.12 -12.31 -10.76
N GLY A 58 -3.20 -12.85 -11.33
CA GLY A 58 -4.12 -13.71 -10.58
C GLY A 58 -5.04 -12.98 -9.59
N ALA A 59 -4.94 -11.65 -9.49
CA ALA A 59 -5.85 -10.82 -8.71
C ALA A 59 -7.22 -10.75 -9.41
N CYS A 60 -8.06 -11.77 -9.22
CA CYS A 60 -9.48 -11.70 -9.54
C CYS A 60 -10.22 -11.21 -8.30
N CYS A 61 -10.67 -9.95 -8.30
CA CYS A 61 -11.78 -9.58 -7.41
C CYS A 61 -12.91 -10.58 -7.71
N THR A 62 -13.35 -11.35 -6.73
CA THR A 62 -14.61 -12.09 -6.90
C THR A 62 -15.70 -11.04 -7.04
N VAL A 63 -16.20 -10.87 -8.26
CA VAL A 63 -17.36 -10.04 -8.52
C VAL A 63 -18.57 -10.95 -8.32
N ASP A 64 -19.19 -10.87 -7.15
CA ASP A 64 -20.49 -11.48 -6.93
C ASP A 64 -21.52 -10.66 -7.72
N LEU A 65 -22.00 -11.23 -8.83
CA LEU A 65 -22.88 -10.55 -9.77
C LEU A 65 -24.39 -10.74 -9.46
N GLY A 66 -24.73 -11.40 -8.34
CA GLY A 66 -26.11 -11.67 -7.94
C GLY A 66 -26.80 -12.79 -8.72
#